data_AF-A0A3D5YG14-F1
#
_entry.id   AF-A0A3D5YG14-F1
#
_cell.length_a   1.000
_cell.length_b   1.000
_cell.length_c   1.000
_cell.angle_alpha   90.00
_cell.angle_beta   90.00
_cell.angle_gamma   90.00
#
_symmetry.space_group_name_H-M   'P 1'
#
loop_
_entity.id
_entity.type
_entity.pdbx_description
1 polymer ?
#
loop_
_entity_poly.entity_id
_entity_poly.type
_entity_poly.pdbx_seq_one_letter_code
_entity_poly.pdbx_strand_id
1 'polypeptide(L)'
;MCPDHLKTPDVLTEKNRFFKLKKYEQAIKDFYKEYPNFVEPGYRFNEVKSFVEGGLEDFSVSRETNTFGIPLPFDPSQVTYVWYDALFNYVTVSQQEGFRDETTEKVHILGKDIVRFHAIFWPAMLMSAEMALPNHEYVT
;
A
#
# COMPACT_ATOMS: atom_id res chain seq x y z
N MET A 1 -8.96 0.38 -23.35
CA MET A 1 -8.67 -1.00 -22.88
C MET A 1 -7.47 -0.92 -21.94
N CYS A 2 -7.50 -1.61 -20.80
CA CYS A 2 -6.35 -1.67 -19.89
C CYS A 2 -5.16 -2.34 -20.60
N PRO A 3 -3.97 -1.71 -20.64
CA PRO A 3 -2.82 -2.25 -21.36
C PRO A 3 -2.30 -3.56 -20.73
N ASP A 4 -2.51 -3.76 -19.43
CA ASP A 4 -1.99 -4.93 -18.71
C ASP A 4 -2.94 -6.13 -18.77
N HIS A 5 -4.25 -5.89 -18.61
CA HIS A 5 -5.25 -6.94 -18.49
C HIS A 5 -6.02 -7.20 -19.78
N LEU A 6 -5.76 -6.42 -20.84
CA LEU A 6 -6.42 -6.52 -22.16
C LEU A 6 -7.96 -6.54 -22.09
N LYS A 7 -8.50 -5.93 -21.03
CA LYS A 7 -9.95 -5.83 -20.77
C LYS A 7 -10.34 -4.37 -20.65
N THR A 8 -11.55 -4.04 -21.08
CA THR A 8 -12.15 -2.73 -20.81
C THR A 8 -12.47 -2.64 -19.31
N PRO A 9 -11.97 -1.63 -18.59
CA PRO A 9 -12.35 -1.39 -17.21
C PRO A 9 -13.85 -1.09 -17.11
N ASP A 10 -14.49 -1.63 -16.08
CA ASP A 10 -15.88 -1.32 -15.78
C ASP A 10 -15.96 0.07 -15.12
N VAL A 11 -16.91 0.90 -15.57
CA VAL A 11 -17.17 2.21 -14.96
C VAL A 11 -18.10 2.01 -13.77
N LEU A 12 -17.62 2.36 -12.59
CA LEU A 12 -18.36 2.23 -11.34
C LEU A 12 -18.57 3.60 -10.70
N THR A 13 -19.72 3.79 -10.08
CA THR A 13 -20.02 4.96 -9.24
C THR A 13 -20.49 4.45 -7.89
N GLU A 14 -19.72 4.70 -6.85
CA GLU A 14 -19.95 4.19 -5.50
C GLU A 14 -19.62 5.27 -4.48
N LYS A 15 -20.31 5.24 -3.33
CA LYS A 15 -19.91 6.01 -2.18
C LYS A 15 -18.89 5.19 -1.37
N ASN A 16 -17.63 5.62 -1.37
CA ASN A 16 -16.54 4.93 -0.68
C ASN A 16 -15.87 5.80 0.40
N ARG A 17 -15.19 5.15 1.33
CA ARG A 17 -14.27 5.76 2.29
C ARG A 17 -12.87 5.84 1.66
N PHE A 18 -12.16 6.92 1.93
CA PHE A 18 -10.86 7.21 1.33
C PHE A 18 -9.77 7.33 2.38
N PHE A 19 -8.60 6.78 2.08
CA PHE A 19 -7.38 7.06 2.81
C PHE A 19 -6.70 8.29 2.22
N LYS A 20 -6.26 9.19 3.10
CA LYS A 20 -5.64 10.48 2.75
C LYS A 20 -4.18 10.32 2.30
N LEU A 21 -3.94 9.54 1.26
CA LEU A 21 -2.58 9.23 0.78
C LEU A 21 -1.80 10.49 0.41
N LYS A 22 -2.47 11.50 -0.15
CA LYS A 22 -1.86 12.76 -0.53
C LYS A 22 -1.14 13.46 0.63
N LYS A 23 -1.63 13.29 1.86
CA LYS A 23 -1.00 13.83 3.08
C LYS A 23 0.41 13.26 3.32
N TYR A 24 0.68 12.03 2.87
CA TYR A 24 1.93 11.31 3.14
C TYR A 24 2.96 11.43 2.03
N GLU A 25 2.66 12.14 0.93
CA GLU A 25 3.56 12.24 -0.22
C GLU A 25 4.96 12.72 0.17
N GLN A 26 5.06 13.79 0.97
CA GLN A 26 6.35 14.33 1.38
C GLN A 26 7.10 13.36 2.31
N ALA A 27 6.42 12.74 3.27
CA ALA A 27 7.01 11.77 4.19
C ALA A 27 7.56 10.54 3.44
N ILE A 28 6.84 10.06 2.43
CA ILE A 28 7.30 8.99 1.54
C ILE A 28 8.55 9.42 0.77
N LYS A 29 8.54 10.63 0.18
CA LYS A 29 9.71 11.16 -0.55
C LYS A 29 10.94 11.27 0.33
N ASP A 30 10.77 11.66 1.60
CA ASP A 30 11.87 11.78 2.55
C ASP A 30 12.38 10.40 3.01
N PHE A 31 11.47 9.46 3.27
CA PHE A 31 11.81 8.05 3.52
C PHE A 31 12.66 7.45 2.38
N TYR A 32 12.31 7.70 1.13
CA TYR A 32 13.10 7.21 -0.02
C TYR A 32 14.51 7.80 -0.12
N LYS A 33 14.74 9.02 0.41
CA LYS A 33 16.08 9.63 0.44
C LYS A 33 16.94 9.00 1.54
N GLU A 34 16.33 8.71 2.68
CA GLU A 34 16.98 8.09 3.82
C GLU A 34 17.33 6.62 3.55
N TYR A 35 16.46 5.90 2.84
CA TYR A 35 16.63 4.49 2.50
C TYR A 35 16.73 4.31 0.97
N PRO A 36 17.87 4.65 0.35
CA PRO A 36 18.02 4.65 -1.11
C PRO A 36 17.92 3.27 -1.76
N ASN A 37 18.06 2.19 -0.96
CA ASN A 37 17.95 0.79 -1.39
C ASN A 37 16.69 0.11 -0.82
N PHE A 38 15.66 0.89 -0.46
CA PHE A 38 14.41 0.36 0.08
C PHE A 38 13.73 -0.63 -0.89
N VAL A 39 13.71 -0.33 -2.18
CA VAL A 39 13.21 -1.24 -3.23
C VAL A 39 14.37 -1.73 -4.09
N GLU A 40 14.49 -3.05 -4.21
CA GLU A 40 15.49 -3.70 -5.07
C GLU A 40 14.79 -4.59 -6.11
N PRO A 41 15.25 -4.62 -7.37
CA PRO A 41 16.38 -3.89 -7.93
C PRO A 41 16.07 -2.40 -8.18
N GLY A 42 17.10 -1.56 -8.16
CA GLY A 42 16.94 -0.09 -8.18
C GLY A 42 16.16 0.49 -9.36
N TYR A 43 16.10 -0.19 -10.51
CA TYR A 43 15.26 0.27 -11.63
C TYR A 43 13.76 0.22 -11.29
N ARG A 44 13.31 -0.74 -10.47
CA ARG A 44 11.95 -0.77 -9.92
C ARG A 44 11.71 0.37 -8.96
N PHE A 45 12.72 0.71 -8.16
CA PHE A 45 12.59 1.85 -7.26
C PHE A 45 12.44 3.17 -8.04
N ASN A 46 13.14 3.32 -9.16
CA ASN A 46 13.00 4.49 -10.03
C ASN A 46 11.56 4.60 -10.57
N GLU A 47 10.93 3.50 -10.97
CA GLU A 47 9.51 3.49 -11.39
C GLU A 47 8.58 3.97 -10.26
N VAL A 48 8.83 3.52 -9.03
CA VAL A 48 8.08 3.94 -7.83
C VAL A 48 8.29 5.43 -7.54
N LYS A 49 9.54 5.91 -7.57
CA LYS A 49 9.89 7.31 -7.34
C LYS A 49 9.22 8.23 -8.37
N SER A 50 9.33 7.90 -9.66
CA SER A 50 8.69 8.65 -10.74
C SER A 50 7.16 8.72 -10.59
N PHE A 51 6.53 7.65 -10.09
CA PHE A 51 5.10 7.66 -9.80
C PHE A 51 4.75 8.66 -8.69
N VAL A 52 5.51 8.64 -7.58
CA VAL A 52 5.30 9.55 -6.45
C VAL A 52 5.61 11.01 -6.81
N GLU A 53 6.58 11.24 -7.71
CA GLU A 53 6.90 12.57 -8.25
C GLU A 53 5.76 13.14 -9.11
N GLY A 54 4.96 12.28 -9.75
CA GLY A 54 3.75 12.67 -10.49
C GLY A 54 2.60 13.19 -9.61
N GLY A 55 2.72 13.06 -8.29
CA GLY A 55 1.71 13.46 -7.32
C GLY A 55 0.82 12.31 -6.89
N LEU A 56 0.53 12.24 -5.59
CA LEU A 56 -0.36 11.23 -5.01
C LEU A 56 -1.77 11.78 -4.82
N GLU A 57 -2.76 10.94 -5.11
CA GLU A 57 -4.17 11.20 -4.83
C GLU A 57 -4.69 10.21 -3.79
N ASP A 58 -5.72 10.64 -3.06
CA ASP A 58 -6.38 9.79 -2.08
C ASP A 58 -6.99 8.56 -2.75
N PHE A 59 -6.92 7.40 -2.09
CA PHE A 59 -7.44 6.15 -2.65
C PHE A 59 -8.58 5.59 -1.82
N SER A 60 -9.52 4.93 -2.50
CA SER A 60 -10.65 4.28 -1.87
C SER A 60 -10.21 3.03 -1.09
N VAL A 61 -10.54 2.99 0.19
CA VAL A 61 -10.29 1.86 1.11
C VAL A 61 -11.51 1.00 1.38
N SER A 62 -12.66 1.32 0.76
CA SER A 62 -13.90 0.56 0.92
C SER A 62 -14.62 0.31 -0.39
N ARG A 63 -15.60 -0.59 -0.35
CA ARG A 63 -16.55 -0.85 -1.43
C ARG A 63 -17.97 -0.89 -0.86
N GLU A 64 -18.90 -0.33 -1.63
CA GLU A 64 -20.33 -0.35 -1.33
C GLU A 64 -21.03 -1.54 -2.01
N THR A 65 -20.72 -1.81 -3.28
CA THR A 65 -21.45 -2.79 -4.09
C THR A 65 -20.95 -4.21 -3.94
N ASN A 66 -19.63 -4.39 -3.75
CA ASN A 66 -19.07 -5.71 -3.45
C ASN A 66 -19.18 -5.97 -1.95
N THR A 67 -19.94 -6.98 -1.56
CA THR A 67 -20.19 -7.33 -0.15
C THR A 67 -19.31 -8.47 0.36
N PHE A 68 -18.48 -9.08 -0.50
CA PHE A 68 -17.51 -10.09 -0.08
C PHE A 68 -16.20 -9.42 0.39
N GLY A 69 -16.10 -9.17 1.69
CA GLY A 69 -14.94 -8.55 2.32
C GLY A 69 -15.14 -8.39 3.83
N ILE A 70 -14.20 -7.73 4.50
CA ILE A 70 -14.29 -7.46 5.94
C ILE A 70 -15.12 -6.19 6.15
N PRO A 71 -16.22 -6.19 6.92
CA PRO A 71 -16.98 -4.97 7.18
C PRO A 71 -16.13 -3.91 7.90
N LEU A 72 -16.29 -2.64 7.51
CA LEU A 72 -15.62 -1.56 8.22
C LEU A 72 -16.22 -1.40 9.64
N PRO A 73 -15.39 -1.31 10.70
CA PRO A 73 -15.90 -1.26 12.06
C PRO A 73 -16.68 0.02 12.38
N PHE A 74 -16.46 1.09 11.61
CA PHE A 74 -17.11 2.40 11.76
C PHE A 74 -18.15 2.69 10.66
N ASP A 75 -18.30 1.81 9.68
CA ASP A 75 -19.30 1.96 8.60
C ASP A 75 -19.72 0.57 8.06
N PRO A 76 -20.59 -0.16 8.77
CA PRO A 76 -20.91 -1.56 8.43
C PRO A 76 -21.63 -1.76 7.09
N SER A 77 -22.07 -0.69 6.41
CA SER A 77 -22.64 -0.78 5.06
C SER A 77 -21.56 -0.93 3.97
N GLN A 78 -20.29 -0.87 4.36
CA GLN A 78 -19.13 -0.90 3.48
C GLN A 78 -18.20 -2.04 3.90
N VAL A 79 -17.57 -2.70 2.93
CA VAL A 79 -16.48 -3.65 3.18
C VAL A 79 -15.13 -3.07 2.81
N THR A 80 -14.06 -3.59 3.39
CA THR A 80 -12.69 -3.20 3.06
C THR A 80 -12.37 -3.47 1.59
N TYR A 81 -11.61 -2.55 0.99
CA TYR A 81 -10.93 -2.85 -0.26
C TYR A 81 -9.86 -3.91 0.01
N VAL A 82 -9.84 -4.97 -0.80
CA VAL A 82 -8.95 -6.13 -0.61
C VAL A 82 -7.48 -5.78 -0.37
N TRP A 83 -6.92 -4.77 -1.05
CA TRP A 83 -5.53 -4.39 -0.82
C TRP A 83 -5.31 -3.64 0.49
N TYR A 84 -6.34 -2.96 1.00
CA TYR A 84 -6.29 -2.33 2.30
C TYR A 84 -6.21 -3.38 3.41
N ASP A 85 -6.98 -4.47 3.34
CA ASP A 85 -6.90 -5.55 4.34
C ASP A 85 -5.71 -6.50 4.15
N ALA A 86 -5.40 -6.89 2.91
CA ALA A 86 -4.38 -7.89 2.62
C ALA A 86 -2.98 -7.48 3.11
N LEU A 87 -2.64 -6.18 3.06
CA LEU A 87 -1.34 -5.69 3.55
C LEU A 87 -1.19 -5.84 5.07
N PHE A 88 -2.28 -5.77 5.84
CA PHE A 88 -2.24 -6.02 7.29
C PHE A 88 -2.06 -7.51 7.64
N ASN A 89 -2.05 -8.41 6.66
CA ASN A 89 -1.64 -9.80 6.88
C ASN A 89 -0.23 -9.87 7.48
N TYR A 90 0.73 -9.05 7.01
CA TYR A 90 2.09 -9.01 7.57
C TYR A 90 2.08 -8.72 9.07
N VAL A 91 1.26 -7.74 9.49
CA VAL A 91 1.10 -7.40 10.91
C VAL A 91 0.52 -8.57 11.67
N THR A 92 -0.45 -9.28 11.09
CA THR A 92 -1.21 -10.35 11.75
C THR A 92 -0.36 -11.60 11.95
N VAL A 93 0.37 -12.03 10.92
CA VAL A 93 1.15 -13.28 10.97
C VAL A 93 2.48 -13.12 11.71
N SER A 94 3.04 -11.91 11.73
CA SER A 94 4.34 -11.62 12.35
C SER A 94 4.24 -10.93 13.72
N GLN A 95 3.09 -11.00 14.39
CA GLN A 95 2.92 -10.39 15.73
C GLN A 95 3.94 -10.91 16.75
N GLN A 96 4.15 -12.23 16.76
CA GLN A 96 5.09 -12.87 17.70
C GLN A 96 6.55 -12.70 17.28
N GLU A 97 6.79 -12.35 16.01
CA GLU A 97 8.11 -12.09 15.44
C GLU A 97 8.54 -10.62 15.63
N GLY A 98 7.78 -9.84 16.41
CA GLY A 98 8.12 -8.45 16.70
C GLY A 98 7.88 -7.50 15.52
N PHE A 99 6.84 -7.72 14.69
CA PHE A 99 6.53 -6.80 13.58
C PHE A 99 6.40 -5.34 14.04
N ARG A 100 5.89 -5.10 15.25
CA ARG A 100 5.73 -3.74 15.80
C ARG A 100 7.03 -3.15 16.32
N ASP A 101 8.08 -3.95 16.48
CA ASP A 101 9.35 -3.50 17.03
C ASP A 101 10.15 -2.80 15.91
N GLU A 102 10.68 -1.62 16.22
CA GLU A 102 11.49 -0.84 15.28
C GLU A 102 12.81 -1.55 14.92
N THR A 103 13.30 -2.41 15.83
CA THR A 103 14.54 -3.16 15.64
C THR A 103 14.39 -4.40 14.77
N THR A 104 13.16 -4.87 14.54
CA THR A 104 12.91 -6.06 13.73
C THR A 104 13.10 -5.73 12.26
N GLU A 105 14.01 -6.45 11.61
CA GLU A 105 14.20 -6.34 10.17
C GLU A 105 13.01 -6.93 9.42
N LYS A 106 12.42 -6.12 8.55
CA LYS A 106 11.21 -6.44 7.77
C LYS A 106 11.58 -6.45 6.30
N VAL A 107 11.57 -7.65 5.72
CA VAL A 107 11.91 -7.88 4.31
C VAL A 107 10.72 -8.52 3.62
N HIS A 108 10.26 -7.89 2.54
CA HIS A 108 9.19 -8.44 1.70
C HIS A 108 9.75 -8.89 0.36
N ILE A 109 9.22 -10.01 -0.15
CA ILE A 109 9.52 -10.52 -1.49
C ILE A 109 8.22 -10.49 -2.27
N LEU A 110 8.22 -9.80 -3.42
CA LEU A 110 7.02 -9.47 -4.17
C LEU A 110 7.24 -9.58 -5.69
N GLY A 111 6.13 -9.77 -6.40
CA GLY A 111 6.10 -9.62 -7.85
C GLY A 111 6.10 -8.15 -8.28
N LYS A 112 6.64 -7.86 -9.47
CA LYS A 112 6.67 -6.50 -10.05
C LYS A 112 5.31 -5.80 -10.15
N ASP A 113 4.23 -6.57 -10.26
CA ASP A 113 2.85 -6.12 -10.44
C ASP A 113 2.28 -5.43 -9.20
N ILE A 114 2.83 -5.70 -8.02
CA ILE A 114 2.29 -5.22 -6.73
C ILE A 114 3.24 -4.27 -5.99
N VAL A 115 4.36 -3.88 -6.61
CA VAL A 115 5.37 -3.01 -5.98
C VAL A 115 4.81 -1.69 -5.50
N ARG A 116 3.83 -1.10 -6.21
CA ARG A 116 3.24 0.18 -5.78
C ARG A 116 2.49 0.02 -4.46
N PHE A 117 1.74 -1.07 -4.27
CA PHE A 117 1.05 -1.39 -3.01
C PHE A 117 2.02 -1.44 -1.84
N HIS A 118 3.17 -2.07 -2.02
CA HIS A 118 4.14 -2.32 -0.95
C HIS A 118 5.11 -1.16 -0.74
N ALA A 119 5.44 -0.40 -1.78
CA ALA A 119 6.42 0.69 -1.66
C ALA A 119 5.78 2.06 -1.41
N ILE A 120 4.49 2.25 -1.70
CA ILE A 120 3.80 3.55 -1.56
C ILE A 120 2.66 3.46 -0.55
N PHE A 121 1.65 2.64 -0.85
CA PHE A 121 0.42 2.59 -0.04
C PHE A 121 0.71 2.01 1.34
N TRP A 122 1.49 0.93 1.41
CA TRP A 122 1.82 0.27 2.66
C TRP A 122 2.61 1.17 3.63
N PRO A 123 3.72 1.83 3.24
CA PRO A 123 4.41 2.78 4.10
C PRO A 123 3.51 3.91 4.57
N ALA A 124 2.67 4.49 3.69
CA ALA A 124 1.75 5.54 4.11
C ALA A 124 0.74 5.06 5.17
N MET A 125 0.21 3.84 5.01
CA MET A 125 -0.71 3.25 5.97
C MET A 125 -0.02 2.98 7.32
N LEU A 126 1.22 2.48 7.31
CA LEU A 126 2.02 2.27 8.52
C LEU A 126 2.39 3.59 9.20
N MET A 127 2.79 4.62 8.44
CA MET A 127 3.02 5.98 8.96
C MET A 127 1.76 6.52 9.63
N SER A 128 0.59 6.32 9.02
CA SER A 128 -0.69 6.74 9.60
C SER A 128 -1.08 5.98 10.87
N ALA A 129 -0.59 4.76 11.03
CA ALA A 129 -0.81 3.91 12.19
C ALA A 129 0.32 4.01 13.23
N GLU A 130 1.31 4.88 13.01
CA GLU A 130 2.50 5.05 13.86
C GLU A 130 3.24 3.72 14.07
N MET A 131 3.39 2.94 12.99
CA MET A 131 4.06 1.64 12.99
C MET A 131 5.40 1.69 12.25
N ALA A 132 6.33 0.83 12.68
CA ALA A 132 7.63 0.66 12.03
C ALA A 132 7.47 0.27 10.55
N LEU A 133 8.26 0.92 9.69
CA LEU A 133 8.24 0.70 8.25
C LEU A 133 9.06 -0.55 7.85
N PRO A 134 8.77 -1.17 6.70
CA PRO A 134 9.62 -2.20 6.14
C PRO A 134 11.02 -1.67 5.83
N ASN A 135 12.02 -2.55 5.93
CA ASN A 135 13.41 -2.23 5.63
C ASN A 135 13.73 -2.43 4.14
N HIS A 136 13.19 -3.50 3.55
CA HIS A 136 13.48 -3.89 2.17
C HIS A 136 12.26 -4.49 1.45
N GLU A 137 12.09 -4.10 0.19
CA GLU A 137 11.11 -4.61 -0.76
C GLU A 137 11.86 -5.23 -1.96
N TYR A 138 11.98 -6.55 -1.98
CA TYR A 138 12.61 -7.31 -3.07
C TYR A 138 11.61 -7.68 -4.15
N VAL A 139 11.80 -7.12 -5.33
CA VAL A 139 10.95 -7.33 -6.49
C VAL A 139 11.58 -8.36 -7.43
N THR A 140 10.90 -9.49 -7.60
CA THR A 140 11.29 -10.57 -8.53
C THR A 140 10.79 -10.34 -9.95
#